data_AF-A0A0C2WHT7-F1
#
_entry.id   AF-A0A0C2WHT7-F1
#
_cell.length_a   1.000
_cell.length_b   1.000
_cell.length_c   1.000
_cell.angle_alpha   90.00
_cell.angle_beta   90.00
_cell.angle_gamma   90.00
#
_symmetry.space_group_name_H-M   'P 1'
#
loop_
_entity.id
_entity.type
_entity.pdbx_description
1 polymer ?
#
loop_
_entity_poly.entity_id
_entity_poly.type
_entity_poly.pdbx_seq_one_letter_code
_entity_poly.pdbx_strand_id
1 'polypeptide(L)'
;MPKMVRRYLYFFGAEFLLFVFSSIMYNTRPYASQLVLHPQTTSLAAVENDRLSAVVGPPTAKFRDNLKPDQKYITSWLDAGWSNDVITYMNLIYLGVVTQRIPIIGYFIPSHLGYHVAPIDFSKVFDLPRLSKLVNLPMLEWHEVKDRNSTEVDELGCWDIWGTSKPETGLPRKSRLLPLLNLDVSYTKTPDWVTTIPNFKHDRHSSLFALASLAEPETRLESLVNPVVHESPRNHVRLPPDEHLVCYDYLYYASAHFPFEHEYDYAPAWKFVGQHMHWTPELEQLGSQYLRRALNLEPSEELTPPYISIHVRHGDFDFLCRDFHRPIDECFSSLDVIERRVEEVQQELWRRNGMRVKHV
;
A
#
# COMPACT_ATOMS: atom_id res chain seq x y z
N MET A 1 -36.20 -35.76 -33.20
CA MET A 1 -35.39 -35.40 -34.37
C MET A 1 -34.56 -34.16 -34.04
N PRO A 2 -33.27 -34.31 -33.68
CA PRO A 2 -32.34 -33.19 -33.52
C PRO A 2 -31.32 -33.16 -34.68
N LYS A 3 -30.98 -31.97 -35.18
CA LYS A 3 -29.85 -31.77 -36.09
C LYS A 3 -28.69 -31.13 -35.33
N MET A 4 -27.82 -31.99 -34.80
CA MET A 4 -26.37 -31.76 -34.79
C MET A 4 -25.83 -31.78 -36.23
N VAL A 5 -24.63 -31.23 -36.41
CA VAL A 5 -23.66 -31.41 -37.53
C VAL A 5 -23.34 -30.10 -38.25
N ARG A 6 -22.21 -29.50 -37.86
CA ARG A 6 -21.19 -28.72 -38.61
C ARG A 6 -20.32 -28.00 -37.56
N ARG A 7 -19.01 -28.16 -37.42
CA ARG A 7 -17.95 -28.57 -38.34
C ARG A 7 -16.77 -29.14 -37.52
N TYR A 8 -16.34 -30.35 -37.86
CA TYR A 8 -14.96 -30.81 -37.72
C TYR A 8 -14.25 -30.44 -39.03
N LEU A 9 -13.12 -29.74 -38.95
CA LEU A 9 -12.09 -29.70 -39.99
C LEU A 9 -10.85 -29.01 -39.40
N TYR A 10 -9.70 -29.67 -39.58
CA TYR A 10 -8.33 -29.28 -39.22
C TYR A 10 -7.85 -29.61 -37.80
N PHE A 11 -7.89 -30.90 -37.46
CA PHE A 11 -6.85 -31.55 -36.66
C PHE A 11 -6.19 -32.59 -37.58
N PHE A 12 -5.07 -32.24 -38.21
CA PHE A 12 -4.03 -33.14 -38.74
C PHE A 12 -3.01 -32.26 -39.48
N GLY A 13 -1.96 -31.83 -38.77
CA GLY A 13 -0.87 -31.08 -39.38
C GLY A 13 -0.14 -30.09 -38.46
N ALA A 14 0.29 -30.52 -37.26
CA ALA A 14 1.22 -29.70 -36.45
C ALA A 14 2.06 -30.49 -35.43
N GLU A 15 2.14 -31.83 -35.51
CA GLU A 15 2.94 -32.63 -34.55
C GLU A 15 4.28 -33.16 -35.11
N PHE A 16 4.76 -32.64 -36.25
CA PHE A 16 6.04 -33.08 -36.82
C PHE A 16 7.09 -31.96 -36.99
N LEU A 17 6.88 -30.80 -36.35
CA LEU A 17 7.74 -29.61 -36.47
C LEU A 17 8.27 -29.06 -35.14
N LEU A 18 8.10 -29.81 -34.03
CA LEU A 18 8.56 -29.41 -32.68
C LEU A 18 9.75 -30.22 -32.14
N PHE A 19 10.31 -31.15 -32.91
CA PHE A 19 11.42 -32.02 -32.47
C PHE A 19 12.78 -31.79 -33.16
N VAL A 20 12.92 -30.76 -34.01
CA VAL A 20 14.18 -30.50 -34.75
C VAL A 20 14.83 -29.13 -34.44
N PHE A 21 14.22 -28.28 -33.59
CA PHE A 21 14.82 -27.00 -33.17
C PHE A 21 15.20 -26.91 -31.69
N SER A 22 15.14 -28.01 -30.92
CA SER A 22 15.58 -28.03 -29.50
C SER A 22 17.02 -28.48 -29.29
N SER A 23 17.85 -28.59 -30.34
CA SER A 23 19.24 -29.08 -30.24
C SER A 23 20.30 -28.17 -30.88
N ILE A 24 19.96 -26.92 -31.24
CA ILE A 24 20.93 -25.92 -31.69
C ILE A 24 20.65 -24.57 -31.00
N MET A 25 20.77 -24.54 -29.66
CA MET A 25 20.87 -23.30 -28.86
C MET A 25 21.59 -23.55 -27.52
N TYR A 26 22.43 -24.58 -27.42
CA TYR A 26 23.44 -24.67 -26.36
C TYR A 26 24.75 -24.10 -26.91
N ASN A 27 25.33 -23.15 -26.16
CA ASN A 27 26.53 -22.36 -26.46
C ASN A 27 26.34 -21.26 -27.50
N THR A 28 25.98 -20.06 -27.03
CA THR A 28 26.88 -18.89 -26.96
C THR A 28 26.05 -17.67 -26.54
N ARG A 29 26.30 -17.09 -25.37
CA ARG A 29 26.23 -15.63 -25.13
C ARG A 29 27.06 -15.27 -23.90
N PRO A 30 28.23 -14.64 -24.08
CA PRO A 30 28.91 -13.89 -23.04
C PRO A 30 28.38 -12.45 -23.00
N TYR A 31 28.67 -11.75 -21.89
CA TYR A 31 28.41 -10.34 -21.60
C TYR A 31 26.97 -9.94 -21.24
N ALA A 32 26.68 -10.03 -19.94
CA ALA A 32 25.82 -9.05 -19.29
C ALA A 32 26.56 -7.70 -19.30
N SER A 33 26.25 -6.86 -20.29
CA SER A 33 26.60 -5.45 -20.25
C SER A 33 25.86 -4.82 -19.07
N GLN A 34 26.60 -4.47 -18.03
CA GLN A 34 26.11 -3.55 -17.00
C GLN A 34 25.71 -2.24 -17.71
N LEU A 35 24.40 -2.03 -17.87
CA LEU A 35 23.85 -0.71 -18.07
C LEU A 35 24.07 0.03 -16.76
N VAL A 36 25.23 0.68 -16.65
CA VAL A 36 25.45 1.73 -15.66
C VAL A 36 24.52 2.87 -16.06
N LEU A 37 23.32 2.88 -15.48
CA LEU A 37 22.51 4.09 -15.41
C LEU A 37 23.34 5.11 -14.62
N HIS A 38 23.94 6.06 -15.33
CA HIS A 38 24.48 7.25 -14.69
C HIS A 38 23.34 7.91 -13.91
N PRO A 39 23.46 8.06 -12.58
CA PRO A 39 22.49 8.84 -11.83
C PRO A 39 22.64 10.28 -12.32
N GLN A 40 21.63 10.79 -13.03
CA GLN A 40 21.47 12.22 -13.12
C GLN A 40 21.21 12.72 -11.70
N THR A 41 22.21 13.40 -11.14
CA THR A 41 22.17 14.13 -9.86
C THR A 41 21.24 15.32 -10.01
N THR A 42 19.95 15.05 -10.17
CA THR A 42 18.90 16.04 -9.89
C THR A 42 18.94 16.27 -8.38
N SER A 43 19.14 17.51 -7.93
CA SER A 43 19.15 17.81 -6.49
C SER A 43 17.79 17.48 -5.87
N LEU A 44 17.76 17.02 -4.62
CA LEU A 44 16.51 16.76 -3.88
C LEU A 44 15.57 17.97 -3.89
N ALA A 45 16.13 19.18 -3.82
CA ALA A 45 15.37 20.43 -3.92
C ALA A 45 14.68 20.61 -5.29
N ALA A 46 15.30 20.19 -6.40
CA ALA A 46 14.68 20.23 -7.72
C ALA A 46 13.55 19.19 -7.86
N VAL A 47 13.70 18.01 -7.24
CA VAL A 47 12.66 16.96 -7.22
C VAL A 47 11.48 17.37 -6.31
N GLU A 48 11.77 18.00 -5.18
CA GLU A 48 10.76 18.59 -4.29
C GLU A 48 9.95 19.67 -4.99
N ASN A 49 10.61 20.56 -5.73
CA ASN A 49 9.95 21.57 -6.55
C ASN A 49 9.07 20.97 -7.67
N ASP A 50 9.42 19.80 -8.20
CA ASP A 50 8.65 19.11 -9.23
C ASP A 50 7.36 18.50 -8.67
N ARG A 51 7.42 17.83 -7.51
CA ARG A 51 6.24 17.31 -6.78
C ARG A 51 5.24 18.43 -6.47
N LEU A 52 5.72 19.54 -5.91
CA LEU A 52 4.87 20.63 -5.46
C LEU A 52 4.28 21.45 -6.63
N SER A 53 4.77 21.24 -7.85
CA SER A 53 4.11 21.75 -9.05
C SER A 53 2.71 21.15 -9.26
N ALA A 54 2.32 20.11 -8.52
CA ALA A 54 0.98 19.54 -8.54
C ALA A 54 -0.10 20.36 -7.79
N VAL A 55 0.27 21.43 -7.10
CA VAL A 55 -0.66 22.35 -6.41
C VAL A 55 -0.51 23.78 -6.92
N VAL A 56 -1.47 24.66 -6.59
CA VAL A 56 -1.46 26.06 -7.01
C VAL A 56 -0.36 26.85 -6.29
N GLY A 57 -0.12 26.54 -5.01
CA GLY A 57 0.88 27.20 -4.19
C GLY A 57 0.98 26.60 -2.78
N PRO A 58 1.27 27.43 -1.76
CA PRO A 58 1.35 26.95 -0.38
C PRO A 58 -0.02 26.47 0.13
N PRO A 59 -0.06 25.64 1.20
CA PRO A 59 -1.30 25.12 1.76
C PRO A 59 -2.29 26.22 2.12
N THR A 60 -3.56 25.99 1.83
CA THR A 60 -4.67 26.94 2.05
C THR A 60 -5.57 26.51 3.19
N ALA A 61 -6.48 27.39 3.63
CA ALA A 61 -7.45 27.05 4.67
C ALA A 61 -8.41 25.92 4.24
N LYS A 62 -8.79 25.89 2.96
CA LYS A 62 -9.63 24.85 2.34
C LYS A 62 -8.83 24.10 1.30
N PHE A 63 -8.93 22.76 1.29
CA PHE A 63 -8.08 21.96 0.40
C PHE A 63 -8.28 22.29 -1.09
N ARG A 64 -9.52 22.57 -1.50
CA ARG A 64 -9.88 22.81 -2.91
C ARG A 64 -9.19 24.04 -3.49
N ASP A 65 -8.92 25.05 -2.67
CA ASP A 65 -8.32 26.30 -3.13
C ASP A 65 -6.87 26.10 -3.60
N ASN A 66 -6.20 25.02 -3.16
CA ASN A 66 -4.83 24.71 -3.55
C ASN A 66 -4.74 23.63 -4.64
N LEU A 67 -5.84 22.96 -5.00
CA LEU A 67 -5.84 21.95 -6.06
C LEU A 67 -5.87 22.61 -7.44
N LYS A 68 -5.12 22.06 -8.38
CA LYS A 68 -5.15 22.51 -9.78
C LYS A 68 -6.40 21.99 -10.49
N PRO A 69 -7.10 22.85 -11.26
CA PRO A 69 -8.35 22.47 -11.91
C PRO A 69 -8.17 21.48 -13.07
N ASP A 70 -6.98 21.43 -13.67
CA ASP A 70 -6.63 20.55 -14.81
C ASP A 70 -5.98 19.23 -14.37
N GLN A 71 -5.78 19.03 -13.07
CA GLN A 71 -5.24 17.80 -12.50
C GLN A 71 -6.30 17.07 -11.71
N LYS A 72 -6.15 15.75 -11.57
CA LYS A 72 -7.03 14.90 -10.77
C LYS A 72 -6.25 14.28 -9.63
N TYR A 73 -6.91 14.10 -8.50
CA TYR A 73 -6.31 13.66 -7.25
C TYR A 73 -7.00 12.41 -6.71
N ILE A 74 -6.31 11.70 -5.85
CA ILE A 74 -6.82 10.51 -5.15
C ILE A 74 -6.32 10.48 -3.70
N THR A 75 -7.14 10.02 -2.76
CA THR A 75 -6.76 9.86 -1.35
C THR A 75 -7.49 8.70 -0.68
N SER A 76 -7.05 8.32 0.51
CA SER A 76 -7.69 7.27 1.33
C SER A 76 -7.32 7.46 2.79
N TRP A 77 -8.10 6.84 3.68
CA TRP A 77 -7.92 6.98 5.12
C TRP A 77 -7.29 5.75 5.77
N LEU A 78 -6.61 5.98 6.89
CA LEU A 78 -6.02 4.93 7.73
C LEU A 78 -6.96 4.56 8.87
N ASP A 79 -7.05 3.26 9.20
CA ASP A 79 -7.79 2.80 10.38
C ASP A 79 -7.36 1.38 10.82
N ALA A 80 -6.06 1.20 11.09
CA ALA A 80 -5.52 -0.08 11.56
C ALA A 80 -4.15 0.07 12.29
N GLY A 81 -3.32 -0.97 12.21
CA GLY A 81 -1.94 -0.98 12.68
C GLY A 81 -0.95 -0.61 11.58
N TRP A 82 0.32 -0.41 11.97
CA TRP A 82 1.39 0.06 11.10
C TRP A 82 1.45 -0.63 9.72
N SER A 83 1.52 -1.96 9.70
CA SER A 83 1.64 -2.71 8.43
C SER A 83 0.43 -2.51 7.52
N ASN A 84 -0.77 -2.45 8.09
CA ASN A 84 -2.00 -2.22 7.33
C ASN A 84 -2.01 -0.82 6.70
N ASP A 85 -1.52 0.17 7.44
CA ASP A 85 -1.47 1.56 7.00
C ASP A 85 -0.44 1.76 5.88
N VAL A 86 0.74 1.12 5.99
CA VAL A 86 1.74 1.10 4.92
C VAL A 86 1.17 0.48 3.63
N ILE A 87 0.51 -0.68 3.74
CA ILE A 87 -0.13 -1.35 2.60
C ILE A 87 -1.27 -0.50 2.02
N THR A 88 -2.04 0.18 2.86
CA THR A 88 -3.10 1.12 2.44
C THR A 88 -2.52 2.21 1.56
N TYR A 89 -1.38 2.81 1.94
CA TYR A 89 -0.72 3.83 1.12
C TYR A 89 -0.04 3.26 -0.13
N MET A 90 0.53 2.05 -0.09
CA MET A 90 1.00 1.38 -1.30
C MET A 90 -0.13 1.22 -2.33
N ASN A 91 -1.30 0.74 -1.88
CA ASN A 91 -2.47 0.57 -2.72
C ASN A 91 -3.03 1.91 -3.22
N LEU A 92 -3.06 2.94 -2.37
CA LEU A 92 -3.46 4.29 -2.76
C LEU A 92 -2.57 4.85 -3.89
N ILE A 93 -1.24 4.76 -3.73
CA ILE A 93 -0.29 5.27 -4.71
C ILE A 93 -0.41 4.48 -6.01
N TYR A 94 -0.54 3.15 -5.94
CA TYR A 94 -0.73 2.33 -7.13
C TYR A 94 -2.05 2.63 -7.84
N LEU A 95 -3.14 2.90 -7.09
CA LEU A 95 -4.38 3.43 -7.66
C LEU A 95 -4.15 4.77 -8.37
N GLY A 96 -3.33 5.66 -7.81
CA GLY A 96 -2.90 6.90 -8.46
C GLY A 96 -2.20 6.65 -9.80
N VAL A 97 -1.32 5.66 -9.88
CA VAL A 97 -0.66 5.26 -11.13
C VAL A 97 -1.69 4.79 -12.17
N VAL A 98 -2.58 3.87 -11.82
CA VAL A 98 -3.52 3.27 -12.81
C VAL A 98 -4.66 4.20 -13.21
N THR A 99 -5.03 5.15 -12.35
CA THR A 99 -6.08 6.16 -12.64
C THR A 99 -5.52 7.49 -13.14
N GLN A 100 -4.19 7.61 -13.26
CA GLN A 100 -3.50 8.87 -13.60
C GLN A 100 -3.89 10.04 -12.67
N ARG A 101 -4.03 9.74 -11.38
CA ARG A 101 -4.38 10.69 -10.32
C ARG A 101 -3.21 10.88 -9.38
N ILE A 102 -3.05 12.12 -8.91
CA ILE A 102 -2.01 12.50 -7.97
C ILE A 102 -2.43 12.08 -6.55
N PRO A 103 -1.72 11.15 -5.89
CA PRO A 103 -2.06 10.73 -4.55
C PRO A 103 -1.78 11.86 -3.55
N ILE A 104 -2.77 12.14 -2.69
CA ILE A 104 -2.62 12.98 -1.50
C ILE A 104 -2.60 12.03 -0.29
N ILE A 105 -1.41 11.86 0.27
CA ILE A 105 -1.08 10.91 1.32
C ILE A 105 -1.31 11.55 2.70
N GLY A 106 -1.90 10.80 3.62
CA GLY A 106 -2.12 11.24 4.99
C GLY A 106 -0.95 10.97 5.92
N TYR A 107 -1.11 11.39 7.17
CA TYR A 107 -0.17 11.08 8.25
C TYR A 107 -0.36 9.64 8.73
N PHE A 108 0.70 9.02 9.23
CA PHE A 108 0.60 7.84 10.08
C PHE A 108 0.06 8.21 11.46
N ILE A 109 -0.89 7.40 11.95
CA ILE A 109 -1.49 7.60 13.26
C ILE A 109 -0.90 6.53 14.20
N PRO A 110 -0.19 6.92 15.28
CA PRO A 110 0.37 5.98 16.24
C PRO A 110 -0.73 5.38 17.12
N SER A 111 -1.55 4.50 16.54
CA SER A 111 -2.77 3.95 17.13
C SER A 111 -2.53 3.24 18.47
N HIS A 112 -1.37 2.63 18.65
CA HIS A 112 -0.97 1.90 19.86
C HIS A 112 -0.29 2.75 20.95
N LEU A 113 0.06 4.01 20.66
CA LEU A 113 0.70 4.91 21.64
C LEU A 113 -0.29 5.89 22.29
N GLY A 114 -1.56 5.88 21.85
CA GLY A 114 -2.64 6.70 22.41
C GLY A 114 -3.00 7.93 21.58
N TYR A 115 -4.02 8.67 22.03
CA TYR A 115 -4.58 9.83 21.31
C TYR A 115 -3.76 11.12 21.43
N HIS A 116 -2.84 11.17 22.40
CA HIS A 116 -2.03 12.35 22.70
C HIS A 116 -0.74 12.43 21.88
N VAL A 117 -0.35 11.33 21.21
CA VAL A 117 0.83 11.30 20.36
C VAL A 117 0.48 11.90 19.00
N ALA A 118 1.28 12.87 18.58
CA ALA A 118 1.09 13.55 17.31
C ALA A 118 1.22 12.56 16.12
N PRO A 119 0.44 12.77 15.04
CA PRO A 119 0.64 12.04 13.81
C PRO A 119 2.04 12.25 13.23
N ILE A 120 2.53 11.27 12.47
CA ILE A 120 3.84 11.32 11.81
C ILE A 120 3.61 11.47 10.31
N ASP A 121 4.24 12.47 9.71
CA ASP A 121 4.16 12.68 8.26
C ASP A 121 4.76 11.50 7.50
N PHE A 122 4.19 11.20 6.33
CA PHE A 122 4.70 10.13 5.48
C PHE A 122 6.16 10.41 5.10
N SER A 123 6.49 11.66 4.77
CA SER A 123 7.86 12.07 4.42
C SER A 123 8.87 12.03 5.57
N LYS A 124 8.42 11.88 6.83
CA LYS A 124 9.33 11.64 7.97
C LYS A 124 9.77 10.19 8.06
N VAL A 125 8.96 9.28 7.52
CA VAL A 125 9.22 7.85 7.51
C VAL A 125 9.90 7.44 6.21
N PHE A 126 9.30 7.80 5.08
CA PHE A 126 9.76 7.42 3.74
C PHE A 126 10.28 8.64 2.97
N ASP A 127 11.31 8.45 2.16
CA ASP A 127 11.84 9.47 1.27
C ASP A 127 10.86 9.74 0.12
N LEU A 128 9.89 10.63 0.37
CA LEU A 128 8.83 10.99 -0.56
C LEU A 128 9.34 11.58 -1.89
N PRO A 129 10.33 12.51 -1.90
CA PRO A 129 10.94 12.96 -3.17
C PRO A 129 11.48 11.80 -4.01
N ARG A 130 12.24 10.88 -3.38
CA ARG A 130 12.78 9.72 -4.08
C ARG A 130 11.67 8.79 -4.59
N LEU A 131 10.66 8.53 -3.76
CA LEU A 131 9.51 7.70 -4.13
C LEU A 131 8.77 8.29 -5.34
N SER A 132 8.44 9.58 -5.30
CA SER A 132 7.76 10.29 -6.39
C SER A 132 8.54 10.20 -7.70
N LYS A 133 9.87 10.37 -7.66
CA LYS A 133 10.75 10.22 -8.81
C LYS A 133 10.80 8.78 -9.36
N LEU A 134 10.92 7.79 -8.48
CA LEU A 134 11.05 6.38 -8.89
C LEU A 134 9.75 5.80 -9.45
N VAL A 135 8.61 6.21 -8.90
CA VAL A 135 7.27 5.84 -9.40
C VAL A 135 6.87 6.70 -10.61
N ASN A 136 7.57 7.81 -10.86
CA ASN A 136 7.29 8.77 -11.92
C ASN A 136 5.86 9.33 -11.83
N LEU A 137 5.49 9.75 -10.61
CA LEU A 137 4.19 10.32 -10.30
C LEU A 137 4.39 11.39 -9.22
N PRO A 138 3.91 12.65 -9.42
CA PRO A 138 3.86 13.62 -8.33
C PRO A 138 3.06 13.04 -7.17
N MET A 139 3.56 13.18 -5.94
CA MET A 139 2.88 12.71 -4.74
C MET A 139 2.85 13.84 -3.73
N LEU A 140 1.70 14.06 -3.12
CA LEU A 140 1.49 15.14 -2.16
C LEU A 140 1.20 14.55 -0.78
N GLU A 141 1.46 15.33 0.25
CA GLU A 141 0.93 15.10 1.58
C GLU A 141 -0.19 16.09 1.90
N TRP A 142 -1.12 15.70 2.76
CA TRP A 142 -2.25 16.55 3.12
C TRP A 142 -1.85 17.92 3.67
N HIS A 143 -0.73 18.01 4.39
CA HIS A 143 -0.24 19.28 4.91
C HIS A 143 0.34 20.22 3.84
N GLU A 144 0.61 19.71 2.63
CA GLU A 144 1.04 20.48 1.47
C GLU A 144 -0.16 21.06 0.71
N VAL A 145 -1.36 20.50 0.95
CA VAL A 145 -2.61 20.90 0.29
C VAL A 145 -3.43 21.81 1.18
N LYS A 146 -3.62 21.43 2.45
CA LYS A 146 -4.44 22.16 3.44
C LYS A 146 -3.61 22.50 4.68
N ASP A 147 -3.73 23.74 5.16
CA ASP A 147 -3.07 24.18 6.39
C ASP A 147 -3.57 23.36 7.59
N ARG A 148 -2.63 22.76 8.33
CA ARG A 148 -2.90 21.95 9.53
C ARG A 148 -3.61 22.73 10.64
N ASN A 149 -3.39 24.05 10.68
CA ASN A 149 -3.98 24.93 11.68
C ASN A 149 -5.33 25.50 11.23
N SER A 150 -5.76 25.21 10.00
CA SER A 150 -7.05 25.67 9.50
C SER A 150 -8.18 25.11 10.35
N THR A 151 -9.08 26.00 10.81
CA THR A 151 -10.33 25.62 11.47
C THR A 151 -11.47 25.39 10.48
N GLU A 152 -11.24 25.62 9.19
CA GLU A 152 -12.24 25.42 8.15
C GLU A 152 -12.52 23.94 7.94
N VAL A 153 -13.81 23.62 7.89
CA VAL A 153 -14.29 22.27 7.58
C VAL A 153 -14.53 22.18 6.09
N ASP A 154 -13.91 21.21 5.44
CA ASP A 154 -14.22 20.90 4.06
C ASP A 154 -15.10 19.66 3.98
N GLU A 155 -16.10 19.72 3.13
CA GLU A 155 -16.98 18.59 2.84
C GLU A 155 -16.47 17.82 1.63
N LEU A 156 -16.53 16.49 1.72
CA LEU A 156 -16.06 15.61 0.65
C LEU A 156 -16.99 14.39 0.56
N GLY A 157 -17.32 13.98 -0.67
CA GLY A 157 -17.97 12.69 -0.91
C GLY A 157 -16.92 11.64 -1.25
N CYS A 158 -16.99 10.47 -0.62
CA CYS A 158 -16.08 9.34 -0.85
C CYS A 158 -16.82 8.04 -1.17
N TRP A 159 -16.09 7.09 -1.72
CA TRP A 159 -16.54 5.71 -1.86
C TRP A 159 -16.37 4.94 -0.55
N ASP A 160 -17.43 4.23 -0.14
CA ASP A 160 -17.42 3.28 0.96
C ASP A 160 -17.22 1.85 0.44
N ILE A 161 -16.00 1.35 0.64
CA ILE A 161 -15.60 -0.01 0.31
C ILE A 161 -15.88 -0.93 1.50
N TRP A 162 -15.69 -0.44 2.74
CA TRP A 162 -15.81 -1.24 3.94
C TRP A 162 -17.24 -1.72 4.19
N GLY A 163 -18.24 -0.87 4.00
CA GLY A 163 -19.66 -1.19 4.11
C GLY A 163 -20.14 -2.18 3.04
N THR A 164 -19.43 -2.26 1.91
CA THR A 164 -19.68 -3.28 0.88
C THR A 164 -19.01 -4.61 1.21
N SER A 165 -17.74 -4.57 1.61
CA SER A 165 -16.96 -5.77 1.99
C SER A 165 -17.33 -6.36 3.36
N LYS A 166 -18.04 -5.59 4.21
CA LYS A 166 -18.53 -6.01 5.52
C LYS A 166 -20.05 -5.76 5.67
N PRO A 167 -20.88 -6.57 5.00
CA PRO A 167 -22.31 -6.32 4.90
C PRO A 167 -23.05 -6.41 6.25
N GLU A 168 -22.47 -7.03 7.27
CA GLU A 168 -23.10 -7.11 8.61
C GLU A 168 -23.21 -5.73 9.26
N THR A 169 -22.23 -4.86 9.03
CA THR A 169 -22.28 -3.48 9.50
C THR A 169 -22.90 -2.56 8.47
N GLY A 170 -22.54 -2.73 7.19
CA GLY A 170 -23.01 -1.84 6.11
C GLY A 170 -22.68 -0.36 6.34
N LEU A 171 -21.60 -0.08 7.09
CA LEU A 171 -21.17 1.27 7.45
C LEU A 171 -19.74 1.49 6.95
N PRO A 172 -19.39 2.73 6.56
CA PRO A 172 -18.03 3.09 6.20
C PRO A 172 -17.01 2.85 7.32
N ARG A 173 -15.76 2.59 6.96
CA ARG A 173 -14.66 2.55 7.93
C ARG A 173 -14.44 3.96 8.47
N LYS A 174 -14.42 4.08 9.80
CA LYS A 174 -14.08 5.36 10.46
C LYS A 174 -12.59 5.61 10.30
N SER A 175 -12.14 6.85 10.41
CA SER A 175 -10.71 7.14 10.48
C SER A 175 -10.46 8.28 11.44
N ARG A 176 -9.40 8.14 12.24
CA ARG A 176 -8.89 9.21 13.10
C ARG A 176 -8.22 10.33 12.30
N LEU A 177 -7.95 10.12 11.02
CA LEU A 177 -7.30 11.11 10.16
C LEU A 177 -8.27 12.24 9.78
N LEU A 178 -9.57 11.94 9.60
CA LEU A 178 -10.55 12.93 9.13
C LEU A 178 -10.72 14.13 10.07
N PRO A 179 -10.85 13.95 11.41
CA PRO A 179 -10.90 15.09 12.33
C PRO A 179 -9.61 15.91 12.35
N LEU A 180 -8.45 15.26 12.16
CA LEU A 180 -7.15 15.94 12.14
C LEU A 180 -6.97 16.81 10.89
N LEU A 181 -7.65 16.46 9.80
CA LEU A 181 -7.67 17.23 8.54
C LEU A 181 -8.84 18.22 8.46
N ASN A 182 -9.70 18.29 9.48
CA ASN A 182 -10.99 19.00 9.44
C ASN A 182 -11.78 18.69 8.15
N LEU A 183 -11.89 17.40 7.82
CA LEU A 183 -12.72 16.91 6.72
C LEU A 183 -14.01 16.30 7.26
N ASP A 184 -15.14 16.74 6.70
CA ASP A 184 -16.46 16.17 6.96
C ASP A 184 -16.91 15.34 5.76
N VAL A 185 -16.74 14.03 5.88
CA VAL A 185 -16.87 13.11 4.74
C VAL A 185 -18.22 12.41 4.75
N SER A 186 -18.94 12.51 3.64
CA SER A 186 -20.09 11.66 3.32
C SER A 186 -19.65 10.50 2.44
N TYR A 187 -20.33 9.36 2.54
CA TYR A 187 -19.90 8.14 1.85
C TYR A 187 -21.00 7.57 0.99
N THR A 188 -20.67 7.19 -0.24
CA THR A 188 -21.54 6.39 -1.10
C THR A 188 -21.04 4.96 -1.13
N LYS A 189 -21.91 4.02 -0.77
CA LYS A 189 -21.60 2.60 -0.79
C LYS A 189 -21.23 2.18 -2.21
N THR A 190 -20.10 1.49 -2.35
CA THR A 190 -19.65 0.93 -3.62
C THR A 190 -20.56 -0.22 -4.07
N PRO A 191 -20.74 -0.46 -5.38
CA PRO A 191 -21.47 -1.62 -5.86
C PRO A 191 -20.80 -2.95 -5.47
N ASP A 192 -21.57 -4.03 -5.32
CA ASP A 192 -21.05 -5.33 -4.86
C ASP A 192 -19.97 -5.92 -5.78
N TRP A 193 -19.96 -5.56 -7.06
CA TRP A 193 -18.95 -6.02 -8.04
C TRP A 193 -17.53 -5.52 -7.74
N VAL A 194 -17.34 -4.58 -6.81
CA VAL A 194 -15.99 -4.18 -6.39
C VAL A 194 -15.31 -5.24 -5.54
N THR A 195 -16.06 -6.16 -4.93
CA THR A 195 -15.48 -7.22 -4.09
C THR A 195 -14.83 -8.32 -4.93
N THR A 196 -13.67 -8.82 -4.51
CA THR A 196 -12.93 -9.85 -5.27
C THR A 196 -13.72 -11.15 -5.37
N ILE A 197 -14.44 -11.52 -4.30
CA ILE A 197 -15.36 -12.65 -4.29
C ILE A 197 -16.78 -12.12 -3.93
N PRO A 198 -17.61 -11.80 -4.94
CA PRO A 198 -18.94 -11.27 -4.71
C PRO A 198 -19.79 -12.15 -3.78
N ASN A 199 -20.44 -11.51 -2.80
CA ASN A 199 -21.30 -12.13 -1.79
C ASN A 199 -20.62 -13.10 -0.79
N PHE A 200 -19.29 -13.20 -0.79
CA PHE A 200 -18.58 -14.03 0.18
C PHE A 200 -18.23 -13.22 1.44
N LYS A 201 -19.07 -13.31 2.46
CA LYS A 201 -18.96 -12.55 3.73
C LYS A 201 -17.65 -12.74 4.50
N HIS A 202 -16.88 -13.78 4.18
CA HIS A 202 -15.59 -14.05 4.82
C HIS A 202 -14.40 -13.43 4.06
N ASP A 203 -14.64 -12.86 2.88
CA ASP A 203 -13.64 -12.11 2.14
C ASP A 203 -13.94 -10.61 2.21
N ARG A 204 -12.97 -9.85 2.70
CA ARG A 204 -13.06 -8.39 2.78
C ARG A 204 -12.35 -7.69 1.62
N HIS A 205 -11.84 -8.44 0.66
CA HIS A 205 -11.02 -7.89 -0.40
C HIS A 205 -11.85 -7.26 -1.51
N SER A 206 -11.28 -6.19 -2.05
CA SER A 206 -11.83 -5.47 -3.18
C SER A 206 -10.85 -5.49 -4.33
N SER A 207 -11.38 -5.60 -5.54
CA SER A 207 -10.62 -5.55 -6.77
C SER A 207 -10.09 -4.15 -7.02
N LEU A 208 -8.77 -4.02 -7.15
CA LEU A 208 -8.09 -2.75 -7.37
C LEU A 208 -8.52 -2.11 -8.70
N PHE A 209 -8.71 -2.91 -9.75
CA PHE A 209 -9.17 -2.41 -11.05
C PHE A 209 -10.66 -2.07 -11.04
N ALA A 210 -11.47 -2.77 -10.24
CA ALA A 210 -12.85 -2.38 -10.01
C ALA A 210 -12.92 -1.00 -9.31
N LEU A 211 -12.11 -0.78 -8.27
CA LEU A 211 -11.99 0.52 -7.62
C LEU A 211 -11.48 1.58 -8.60
N ALA A 212 -10.44 1.30 -9.39
CA ALA A 212 -9.96 2.22 -10.41
C ALA A 212 -11.06 2.67 -11.38
N SER A 213 -11.95 1.74 -11.79
CA SER A 213 -13.06 2.09 -12.67
C SER A 213 -14.06 3.07 -12.02
N LEU A 214 -14.27 3.02 -10.70
CA LEU A 214 -15.12 3.99 -9.99
C LEU A 214 -14.56 5.42 -9.98
N ALA A 215 -13.27 5.59 -10.34
CA ALA A 215 -12.66 6.89 -10.52
C ALA A 215 -12.91 7.47 -11.92
N GLU A 216 -13.44 6.68 -12.86
CA GLU A 216 -13.74 7.09 -14.23
C GLU A 216 -15.18 7.61 -14.37
N PRO A 217 -15.43 8.65 -15.20
CA PRO A 217 -16.74 9.30 -15.27
C PRO A 217 -17.90 8.37 -15.61
N GLU A 218 -17.72 7.45 -16.57
CA GLU A 218 -18.77 6.53 -17.04
C GLU A 218 -19.23 5.59 -15.92
N THR A 219 -18.34 4.75 -15.40
CA THR A 219 -18.65 3.81 -14.33
C THR A 219 -19.11 4.51 -13.04
N ARG A 220 -18.53 5.69 -12.74
CA ARG A 220 -18.98 6.50 -11.61
C ARG A 220 -20.44 6.91 -11.77
N LEU A 221 -20.83 7.46 -12.92
CA LEU A 221 -22.21 7.90 -13.15
C LEU A 221 -23.20 6.72 -13.12
N GLU A 222 -22.83 5.59 -13.70
CA GLU A 222 -23.64 4.36 -13.65
C GLU A 222 -23.83 3.86 -12.20
N SER A 223 -22.78 3.92 -11.40
CA SER A 223 -22.80 3.49 -9.98
C SER A 223 -23.56 4.46 -9.07
N LEU A 224 -23.92 5.65 -9.55
CA LEU A 224 -24.70 6.65 -8.83
C LEU A 224 -26.20 6.60 -9.15
N VAL A 225 -26.67 5.54 -9.80
CA VAL A 225 -28.10 5.28 -9.97
C VAL A 225 -28.67 4.64 -8.70
N ASN A 226 -29.47 5.39 -7.94
CA ASN A 226 -30.05 4.98 -6.65
C ASN A 226 -29.02 4.53 -5.59
N PRO A 227 -28.03 5.39 -5.25
CA PRO A 227 -26.95 5.01 -4.36
C PRO A 227 -27.42 4.91 -2.91
N VAL A 228 -26.78 4.03 -2.14
CA VAL A 228 -26.84 4.08 -0.67
C VAL A 228 -25.82 5.10 -0.20
N VAL A 229 -26.29 6.20 0.39
CA VAL A 229 -25.44 7.30 0.84
C VAL A 229 -25.54 7.46 2.35
N HIS A 230 -24.38 7.43 3.00
CA HIS A 230 -24.20 7.77 4.41
C HIS A 230 -23.84 9.26 4.51
N GLU A 231 -24.61 10.00 5.30
CA GLU A 231 -24.35 11.41 5.53
C GLU A 231 -23.08 11.65 6.35
N SER A 232 -22.49 12.83 6.14
CA SER A 232 -21.31 13.25 6.90
C SER A 232 -21.65 13.49 8.38
N PRO A 233 -20.73 13.21 9.31
CA PRO A 233 -21.02 13.27 10.74
C PRO A 233 -21.23 14.68 11.32
N ARG A 234 -20.67 15.73 10.72
CA ARG A 234 -20.70 17.09 11.30
C ARG A 234 -21.78 17.98 10.69
N ASN A 235 -21.83 18.06 9.36
CA ASN A 235 -22.75 18.93 8.63
C ASN A 235 -23.93 18.17 8.01
N HIS A 236 -23.98 16.84 8.16
CA HIS A 236 -25.04 15.98 7.62
C HIS A 236 -25.23 16.07 6.10
N VAL A 237 -24.16 16.35 5.37
CA VAL A 237 -24.23 16.44 3.90
C VAL A 237 -24.22 15.06 3.26
N ARG A 238 -24.82 14.97 2.07
CA ARG A 238 -24.87 13.77 1.22
C ARG A 238 -24.30 14.11 -0.14
N LEU A 239 -22.98 14.09 -0.24
CA LEU A 239 -22.26 14.39 -1.47
C LEU A 239 -22.00 13.10 -2.24
N PRO A 240 -22.12 13.10 -3.57
CA PRO A 240 -21.61 12.00 -4.37
C PRO A 240 -20.07 11.95 -4.25
N PRO A 241 -19.43 10.80 -4.48
CA PRO A 241 -17.98 10.67 -4.49
C PRO A 241 -17.36 11.69 -5.42
N ASP A 242 -16.39 12.45 -4.96
CA ASP A 242 -15.88 13.60 -5.71
C ASP A 242 -15.12 13.15 -6.96
N GLU A 243 -15.29 13.87 -8.07
CA GLU A 243 -14.66 13.53 -9.35
C GLU A 243 -13.23 14.07 -9.45
N HIS A 244 -12.97 15.23 -8.83
CA HIS A 244 -11.68 15.92 -8.85
C HIS A 244 -10.70 15.29 -7.86
N LEU A 245 -11.15 15.02 -6.63
CA LEU A 245 -10.44 14.31 -5.57
C LEU A 245 -11.18 13.02 -5.21
N VAL A 246 -10.89 11.93 -5.90
CA VAL A 246 -11.49 10.63 -5.57
C VAL A 246 -10.97 10.16 -4.22
N CYS A 247 -11.85 9.62 -3.39
CA CYS A 247 -11.46 9.08 -2.10
C CYS A 247 -12.15 7.76 -1.77
N TYR A 248 -11.42 6.92 -1.06
CA TYR A 248 -11.87 5.62 -0.57
C TYR A 248 -11.73 5.57 0.95
N ASP A 249 -12.64 4.90 1.63
CA ASP A 249 -12.63 4.84 3.08
C ASP A 249 -11.49 3.98 3.64
N TYR A 250 -11.16 2.85 2.98
CA TYR A 250 -10.12 1.93 3.44
C TYR A 250 -9.56 1.03 2.32
N LEU A 251 -8.24 1.01 2.13
CA LEU A 251 -7.57 0.30 1.02
C LEU A 251 -6.66 -0.86 1.44
N TYR A 252 -6.57 -1.23 2.72
CA TYR A 252 -5.72 -2.35 3.16
C TYR A 252 -6.06 -3.67 2.43
N TYR A 253 -7.34 -3.94 2.22
CA TYR A 253 -7.82 -5.15 1.55
C TYR A 253 -7.97 -5.00 0.04
N ALA A 254 -7.41 -3.95 -0.58
CA ALA A 254 -7.39 -3.85 -2.04
C ALA A 254 -6.41 -4.88 -2.63
N SER A 255 -6.84 -5.55 -3.69
CA SER A 255 -6.08 -6.59 -4.39
C SER A 255 -6.36 -6.54 -5.89
N ALA A 256 -5.37 -6.74 -6.75
CA ALA A 256 -5.57 -6.84 -8.19
C ALA A 256 -6.18 -8.17 -8.62
N HIS A 257 -5.83 -9.28 -7.98
CA HIS A 257 -6.28 -10.61 -8.40
C HIS A 257 -6.92 -11.46 -7.28
N PHE A 258 -6.26 -11.62 -6.13
CA PHE A 258 -6.76 -12.48 -5.06
C PHE A 258 -6.43 -11.93 -3.65
N PRO A 259 -7.15 -12.39 -2.61
CA PRO A 259 -6.91 -11.99 -1.22
C PRO A 259 -5.46 -12.11 -0.76
N PHE A 260 -4.98 -11.13 0.03
CA PHE A 260 -3.62 -11.10 0.58
C PHE A 260 -2.50 -11.18 -0.47
N GLU A 261 -2.73 -10.66 -1.69
CA GLU A 261 -1.73 -10.71 -2.76
C GLU A 261 -0.38 -10.07 -2.39
N HIS A 262 -0.34 -9.15 -1.42
CA HIS A 262 0.87 -8.49 -0.93
C HIS A 262 1.92 -9.44 -0.33
N GLU A 263 1.56 -10.70 -0.05
CA GLU A 263 2.49 -11.75 0.37
C GLU A 263 3.35 -12.30 -0.79
N TYR A 264 3.03 -11.94 -2.04
CA TYR A 264 3.67 -12.45 -3.25
C TYR A 264 4.46 -11.36 -3.98
N ASP A 265 5.56 -11.78 -4.63
CA ASP A 265 6.49 -10.89 -5.32
C ASP A 265 5.88 -10.19 -6.56
N TYR A 266 4.81 -10.75 -7.12
CA TYR A 266 4.09 -10.18 -8.25
C TYR A 266 2.96 -9.22 -7.84
N ALA A 267 2.75 -8.97 -6.55
CA ALA A 267 1.76 -8.00 -6.09
C ALA A 267 2.05 -6.62 -6.72
N PRO A 268 1.13 -6.04 -7.49
CA PRO A 268 1.45 -4.86 -8.27
C PRO A 268 1.75 -3.64 -7.40
N ALA A 269 1.02 -3.45 -6.28
CA ALA A 269 1.32 -2.37 -5.35
C ALA A 269 2.74 -2.52 -4.73
N TRP A 270 3.20 -3.74 -4.44
CA TRP A 270 4.58 -3.97 -4.00
C TRP A 270 5.59 -3.68 -5.11
N LYS A 271 5.37 -4.28 -6.29
CA LYS A 271 6.29 -4.21 -7.43
C LYS A 271 6.42 -2.81 -8.02
N PHE A 272 5.36 -2.01 -8.05
CA PHE A 272 5.40 -0.69 -8.68
C PHE A 272 5.51 0.46 -7.67
N VAL A 273 5.31 0.20 -6.37
CA VAL A 273 5.38 1.23 -5.33
C VAL A 273 6.21 0.78 -4.13
N GLY A 274 5.82 -0.31 -3.46
CA GLY A 274 6.39 -0.72 -2.17
C GLY A 274 7.91 -0.85 -2.17
N GLN A 275 8.49 -1.47 -3.22
CA GLN A 275 9.96 -1.59 -3.33
C GLN A 275 10.71 -0.25 -3.48
N HIS A 276 10.00 0.85 -3.77
CA HIS A 276 10.54 2.20 -3.88
C HIS A 276 10.31 3.05 -2.62
N MET A 277 9.58 2.53 -1.63
CA MET A 277 9.37 3.18 -0.33
C MET A 277 10.60 3.02 0.56
N HIS A 278 11.65 3.78 0.25
CA HIS A 278 12.87 3.81 1.04
C HIS A 278 12.67 4.65 2.30
N TRP A 279 13.26 4.22 3.41
CA TRP A 279 13.29 5.01 4.64
C TRP A 279 14.02 6.34 4.41
N THR A 280 13.69 7.34 5.22
CA THR A 280 14.48 8.59 5.22
C THR A 280 15.90 8.33 5.74
N PRO A 281 16.91 9.09 5.26
CA PRO A 281 18.27 8.98 5.78
C PRO A 281 18.36 9.16 7.30
N GLU A 282 17.51 10.02 7.88
CA GLU A 282 17.41 10.23 9.32
C GLU A 282 16.98 8.96 10.05
N LEU A 283 15.94 8.27 9.55
CA LEU A 283 15.45 7.04 10.17
C LEU A 283 16.44 5.87 9.99
N GLU A 284 17.10 5.77 8.83
CA GLU A 284 18.18 4.79 8.60
C GLU A 284 19.35 5.02 9.57
N GLN A 285 19.76 6.28 9.75
CA GLN A 285 20.81 6.65 10.68
C GLN A 285 20.41 6.33 12.12
N LEU A 286 19.18 6.65 12.52
CA LEU A 286 18.66 6.36 13.85
C LEU A 286 18.64 4.85 14.12
N GLY A 287 18.12 4.06 13.17
CA GLY A 287 18.10 2.60 13.25
C GLY A 287 19.51 2.01 13.38
N SER A 288 20.46 2.51 12.58
CA SER A 288 21.87 2.11 12.66
C SER A 288 22.49 2.43 14.02
N GLN A 289 22.25 3.62 14.57
CA GLN A 289 22.76 4.00 15.89
C GLN A 289 22.23 3.09 17.01
N TYR A 290 20.92 2.83 17.03
CA TYR A 290 20.31 1.95 18.02
C TYR A 290 20.80 0.51 17.89
N LEU A 291 20.90 0.00 16.66
CA LEU A 291 21.43 -1.33 16.39
C LEU A 291 22.87 -1.47 16.91
N ARG A 292 23.75 -0.55 16.54
CA ARG A 292 25.16 -0.59 16.96
C ARG A 292 25.30 -0.52 18.48
N ARG A 293 24.48 0.30 19.14
CA ARG A 293 24.43 0.36 20.61
C ARG A 293 23.93 -0.95 21.22
N ALA A 294 22.89 -1.56 20.67
CA ALA A 294 22.36 -2.84 21.15
C ALA A 294 23.38 -3.98 21.01
N LEU A 295 24.21 -3.93 19.98
CA LEU A 295 25.30 -4.87 19.74
C LEU A 295 26.58 -4.56 20.53
N ASN A 296 26.59 -3.51 21.34
CA ASN A 296 27.76 -3.01 22.10
C ASN A 296 29.00 -2.79 21.22
N LEU A 297 28.80 -2.18 20.04
CA LEU A 297 29.89 -1.88 19.13
C LEU A 297 30.57 -0.56 19.50
N GLU A 298 31.90 -0.55 19.46
CA GLU A 298 32.70 0.63 19.71
C GLU A 298 32.58 1.64 18.56
N PRO A 299 32.74 2.96 18.83
CA PRO A 299 32.75 3.98 17.78
C PRO A 299 33.82 3.75 16.71
N SER A 300 34.92 3.07 17.06
CA SER A 300 36.02 2.73 16.15
C SER A 300 35.71 1.57 15.20
N GLU A 301 34.64 0.78 15.44
CA GLU A 301 34.25 -0.31 14.55
C GLU A 301 33.53 0.24 13.32
N GLU A 302 34.22 0.34 12.19
CA GLU A 302 33.68 1.01 10.98
C GLU A 302 32.42 0.34 10.41
N LEU A 303 32.25 -0.98 10.57
CA LEU A 303 31.16 -1.74 9.97
C LEU A 303 30.32 -2.45 11.03
N THR A 304 28.99 -2.41 10.85
CA THR A 304 28.08 -3.24 11.64
C THR A 304 28.27 -4.70 11.22
N PRO A 305 28.59 -5.63 12.14
CA PRO A 305 28.78 -7.04 11.82
C PRO A 305 27.45 -7.68 11.40
N PRO A 306 27.49 -8.84 10.72
CA PRO A 306 26.30 -9.64 10.49
C PRO A 306 25.58 -9.95 11.82
N TYR A 307 24.26 -9.84 11.81
CA TYR A 307 23.39 -10.13 12.94
C TYR A 307 22.11 -10.80 12.44
N ILE A 308 21.48 -11.59 13.30
CA ILE A 308 20.12 -12.09 13.09
C ILE A 308 19.17 -11.09 13.74
N SER A 309 18.05 -10.78 13.12
CA SER A 309 16.99 -9.96 13.73
C SER A 309 15.73 -10.79 13.81
N ILE A 310 15.02 -10.70 14.92
CA ILE A 310 13.81 -11.48 15.18
C ILE A 310 12.66 -10.52 15.47
N HIS A 311 11.57 -10.66 14.71
CA HIS A 311 10.31 -10.00 15.03
C HIS A 311 9.44 -10.97 15.83
N VAL A 312 9.24 -10.69 17.12
CA VAL A 312 8.38 -11.48 18.01
C VAL A 312 7.10 -10.70 18.29
N ARG A 313 5.98 -11.12 17.68
CA ARG A 313 4.66 -10.55 17.97
C ARG A 313 3.98 -11.39 19.05
N HIS A 314 3.71 -10.78 20.20
CA HIS A 314 3.13 -11.45 21.36
C HIS A 314 2.11 -10.54 22.06
N GLY A 315 1.08 -11.14 22.67
CA GLY A 315 0.16 -10.44 23.58
C GLY A 315 -1.16 -10.06 22.94
N ASP A 316 -1.20 -8.98 22.15
CA ASP A 316 -2.45 -8.37 21.67
C ASP A 316 -3.17 -9.11 20.54
N PHE A 317 -2.66 -10.29 20.17
CA PHE A 317 -3.19 -11.16 19.10
C PHE A 317 -3.83 -12.46 19.63
N ASP A 318 -3.98 -12.60 20.95
CA ASP A 318 -4.49 -13.82 21.58
C ASP A 318 -5.90 -14.20 21.09
N PHE A 319 -6.74 -13.21 20.80
CA PHE A 319 -8.08 -13.40 20.26
C PHE A 319 -8.04 -14.03 18.86
N LEU A 320 -7.12 -13.62 17.99
CA LEU A 320 -6.95 -14.24 16.67
C LEU A 320 -6.48 -15.69 16.81
N CYS A 321 -5.56 -15.97 17.74
CA CYS A 321 -5.13 -17.34 18.02
C CYS A 321 -6.33 -18.24 18.39
N ARG A 322 -7.22 -17.73 19.25
CA ARG A 322 -8.46 -18.41 19.66
C ARG A 322 -9.44 -18.58 18.50
N ASP A 323 -9.66 -17.54 17.71
CA ASP A 323 -10.59 -17.57 16.56
C ASP A 323 -10.17 -18.62 15.53
N PHE A 324 -8.87 -18.78 15.31
CA PHE A 324 -8.31 -19.82 14.44
C PHE A 324 -8.12 -21.18 15.13
N HIS A 325 -8.62 -21.34 16.36
CA HIS A 325 -8.54 -22.58 17.14
C HIS A 325 -7.10 -23.11 17.28
N ARG A 326 -6.11 -22.20 17.33
CA ARG A 326 -4.71 -22.54 17.53
C ARG A 326 -4.35 -22.49 19.02
N PRO A 327 -3.60 -23.48 19.53
CA PRO A 327 -3.02 -23.39 20.86
C PRO A 327 -2.21 -22.10 21.02
N ILE A 328 -2.32 -21.45 22.19
CA ILE A 328 -1.69 -20.15 22.42
C ILE A 328 -0.16 -20.24 22.36
N ASP A 329 0.41 -21.37 22.77
CA ASP A 329 1.82 -21.72 22.73
C ASP A 329 2.34 -21.98 21.29
N GLU A 330 1.46 -22.37 20.37
CA GLU A 330 1.79 -22.41 18.94
C GLU A 330 1.73 -21.01 18.30
N CYS A 331 0.81 -20.17 18.75
CA CYS A 331 0.63 -18.81 18.25
C CYS A 331 1.70 -17.85 18.78
N PHE A 332 2.06 -18.02 20.06
CA PHE A 332 3.06 -17.25 20.79
C PHE A 332 4.23 -18.16 21.12
N SER A 333 5.22 -18.18 20.23
CA SER A 333 6.40 -19.02 20.40
C SER A 333 7.10 -18.75 21.74
N SER A 334 7.40 -19.82 22.47
CA SER A 334 8.18 -19.75 23.71
C SER A 334 9.63 -19.32 23.44
N LEU A 335 10.34 -18.86 24.48
CA LEU A 335 11.75 -18.51 24.37
C LEU A 335 12.59 -19.70 23.91
N ASP A 336 12.34 -20.91 24.41
CA ASP A 336 13.04 -22.14 23.97
C ASP A 336 12.85 -22.41 22.47
N VAL A 337 11.66 -22.13 21.94
CA VAL A 337 11.39 -22.27 20.50
C VAL A 337 12.17 -21.22 19.71
N ILE A 338 12.20 -19.97 20.19
CA ILE A 338 12.94 -18.88 19.54
C ILE A 338 14.44 -19.18 19.55
N GLU A 339 15.01 -19.55 20.69
CA GLU A 339 16.43 -19.91 20.84
C GLU A 339 16.82 -21.03 19.87
N ARG A 340 16.06 -22.13 19.85
CA ARG A 340 16.29 -23.23 18.90
C ARG A 340 16.26 -22.75 17.44
N ARG A 341 15.31 -21.90 17.05
CA ARG A 341 15.22 -21.38 15.67
C ARG A 341 16.38 -20.47 15.32
N VAL A 342 16.89 -19.69 16.26
CA VAL A 342 18.10 -18.88 16.08
C VAL A 342 19.31 -19.77 15.83
N GLU A 343 19.50 -20.83 16.63
CA GLU A 343 20.59 -21.79 16.44
C GLU A 343 20.52 -22.47 15.07
N GLU A 344 19.32 -22.89 14.63
CA GLU A 344 19.11 -23.47 13.30
C GLU A 344 19.54 -22.50 12.18
N VAL A 345 19.18 -21.21 12.29
CA VAL A 345 19.58 -20.17 11.32
C VAL A 345 21.10 -19.95 11.36
N GLN A 346 21.71 -19.86 12.54
CA GLN A 346 23.17 -19.73 12.68
C GLN A 346 23.92 -20.92 12.05
N GLN A 347 23.45 -22.14 12.29
CA GLN A 347 24.02 -23.36 11.72
C GLN A 347 23.88 -23.38 10.20
N GLU A 348 22.74 -22.94 9.67
CA GLU A 348 22.50 -22.88 8.23
C GLU A 348 23.42 -21.86 7.54
N LEU A 349 23.54 -20.66 8.11
CA LEU A 349 24.46 -19.62 7.61
C LEU A 349 25.92 -20.09 7.65
N TRP A 350 26.31 -20.83 8.69
CA TRP A 350 27.63 -21.44 8.76
C TRP A 350 27.83 -22.49 7.67
N ARG A 351 26.90 -23.43 7.51
CA ARG A 351 27.02 -24.54 6.54
C ARG A 351 26.98 -24.08 5.10
N ARG A 352 26.11 -23.12 4.76
CA ARG A 352 25.92 -22.67 3.36
C ARG A 352 26.86 -21.55 2.96
N ASN A 353 27.17 -20.64 3.88
CA ASN A 353 27.87 -19.40 3.55
C ASN A 353 29.21 -19.26 4.26
N GLY A 354 29.59 -20.20 5.13
CA GLY A 354 30.79 -20.08 5.97
C GLY A 354 30.71 -18.88 6.94
N MET A 355 29.51 -18.34 7.18
CA MET A 355 29.31 -17.14 7.97
C MET A 355 29.00 -17.51 9.42
N ARG A 356 29.80 -17.00 10.37
CA ARG A 356 29.51 -17.13 11.81
C ARG A 356 28.87 -15.86 12.32
N VAL A 357 27.58 -15.93 12.62
CA VAL A 357 26.82 -14.83 13.20
C VAL A 357 26.71 -15.03 14.70
N LYS A 358 27.20 -14.05 15.49
CA LYS A 358 27.17 -14.10 16.96
C LYS A 358 26.11 -13.19 17.58
N HIS A 359 25.68 -12.19 16.82
CA HIS A 359 24.73 -11.16 17.27
C HIS A 359 23.32 -11.55 16.84
N VAL A 360 22.37 -11.44 17.76
CA VAL A 360 20.95 -11.80 17.60
C VAL A 360 20.10 -10.68 18.20
#